data_AF-A0A3N5T633-F1
#
_entry.id   AF-A0A3N5T633-F1
#
_cell.length_a   1.000
_cell.length_b   1.000
_cell.length_c   1.000
_cell.angle_alpha   90.00
_cell.angle_beta   90.00
_cell.angle_gamma   90.00
#
_symmetry.space_group_name_H-M   'P 1'
#
loop_
_entity.id
_entity.type
_entity.pdbx_description
1 polymer ?
#
loop_
_entity_poly.entity_id
_entity_poly.type
_entity_poly.pdbx_seq_one_letter_code
_entity_poly.pdbx_strand_id
1 'polypeptide(L)'
;MEQWQTWFHEKQVERTIKALKKNNFEALLVPDSKAAFEEVMKRIPDGATVAVGGSITLAQIGVLDALEKRKINFIWPQKQGKTPEETRVL
;
A
#
# COMPACT_ATOMS: atom_id res chain seq x y z
N MET A 1 -9.41 -4.98 -23.70
CA MET A 1 -9.24 -3.53 -23.87
C MET A 1 -8.76 -3.26 -25.27
N GLU A 2 -9.22 -2.17 -25.90
CA GLU A 2 -8.68 -1.72 -27.17
C GLU A 2 -7.26 -1.16 -26.98
N GLN A 3 -6.43 -1.21 -28.02
CA GLN A 3 -5.01 -0.84 -27.95
C GLN A 3 -4.77 0.60 -27.44
N TRP A 4 -5.64 1.54 -27.81
CA TRP A 4 -5.52 2.93 -27.37
C TRP A 4 -5.83 3.11 -25.88
N GLN A 5 -6.72 2.30 -25.29
CA GLN A 5 -7.07 2.36 -23.88
C GLN A 5 -5.89 1.93 -23.01
N THR A 6 -5.24 0.83 -23.42
CA THR A 6 -4.02 0.35 -22.76
C THR A 6 -2.92 1.42 -22.79
N TRP A 7 -2.64 1.98 -23.97
CA TRP A 7 -1.66 3.06 -24.10
C TRP A 7 -2.00 4.28 -23.23
N PHE A 8 -3.28 4.66 -23.19
CA PHE A 8 -3.74 5.79 -22.38
C PHE A 8 -3.52 5.54 -20.88
N HIS A 9 -3.90 4.36 -20.38
CA HIS A 9 -3.68 3.97 -18.98
C HIS A 9 -2.18 3.90 -18.64
N GLU A 10 -1.35 3.35 -19.51
CA GLU A 10 0.10 3.32 -19.32
C GLU A 10 0.67 4.74 -19.17
N LYS A 11 0.25 5.68 -20.02
CA LYS A 11 0.68 7.07 -19.92
C LYS A 11 0.19 7.77 -18.66
N GLN A 12 -1.03 7.47 -18.21
CA GLN A 12 -1.53 7.97 -16.93
C GLN A 12 -0.70 7.44 -15.75
N VAL A 13 -0.43 6.14 -15.71
CA VAL A 13 0.39 5.53 -14.65
C VAL A 13 1.81 6.09 -14.66
N GLU A 14 2.43 6.24 -15.84
CA GLU A 14 3.77 6.80 -15.98
C GLU A 14 3.85 8.22 -15.37
N ARG A 15 2.84 9.06 -15.65
CA ARG A 15 2.76 10.42 -15.08
C ARG A 15 2.58 10.38 -13.55
N THR A 16 1.72 9.51 -13.04
CA THR A 16 1.48 9.36 -11.60
C THR A 16 2.75 8.90 -10.87
N ILE A 17 3.45 7.89 -11.39
CA ILE A 17 4.71 7.40 -10.80
C ILE A 17 5.76 8.52 -10.78
N LYS A 18 5.90 9.30 -11.85
CA LYS A 18 6.84 10.43 -11.89
C LYS A 18 6.50 11.49 -10.83
N ALA A 19 5.22 11.81 -10.66
CA ALA A 19 4.77 12.76 -9.66
C ALA A 19 5.02 12.27 -8.22
N LEU A 20 4.75 10.99 -7.94
CA LEU A 20 5.03 10.37 -6.65
C LEU A 20 6.54 10.38 -6.34
N LYS A 21 7.36 9.98 -7.30
CA LYS A 21 8.83 10.01 -7.17
C LYS A 21 9.37 11.40 -6.89
N LYS A 22 8.82 12.44 -7.54
CA LYS A 22 9.18 13.85 -7.27
C LYS A 22 8.87 14.27 -5.82
N ASN A 23 7.91 13.61 -5.17
CA ASN A 23 7.54 13.84 -3.77
C ASN A 23 8.15 12.80 -2.82
N ASN A 24 9.27 12.17 -3.20
CA ASN A 24 9.99 11.16 -2.41
C ASN A 24 9.20 9.88 -2.10
N PHE A 25 8.17 9.58 -2.88
CA PHE A 25 7.47 8.29 -2.80
C PHE A 25 7.99 7.35 -3.89
N GLU A 26 8.53 6.21 -3.49
CA GLU A 26 8.80 5.12 -4.43
C GLU A 26 7.46 4.50 -4.87
N ALA A 27 7.27 4.37 -6.19
CA ALA A 27 6.05 3.84 -6.78
C ALA A 27 6.37 2.90 -7.94
N LEU A 28 5.60 1.81 -8.01
CA LEU A 28 5.79 0.69 -8.93
C LEU A 28 4.44 0.31 -9.54
N LEU A 29 4.45 -0.07 -10.81
CA LEU A 29 3.33 -0.72 -11.46
C LEU A 29 3.60 -2.23 -11.48
N VAL A 30 2.65 -3.01 -11.02
CA VAL A 30 2.68 -4.48 -10.99
C VAL A 30 1.46 -5.02 -11.75
N PRO A 31 1.54 -6.24 -12.33
CA PRO A 31 0.51 -6.74 -13.24
C PRO A 31 -0.82 -7.07 -12.55
N ASP A 32 -0.80 -7.47 -11.27
CA ASP A 32 -1.99 -7.91 -10.55
C ASP A 32 -1.86 -7.73 -9.02
N SER A 33 -2.94 -8.05 -8.31
CA SER A 33 -3.04 -7.95 -6.85
C SER A 33 -2.08 -8.88 -6.10
N LYS A 34 -1.76 -10.05 -6.67
CA LYS A 34 -0.84 -11.00 -6.07
C LYS A 34 0.59 -10.47 -6.13
N ALA A 35 1.00 -9.96 -7.29
CA ALA A 35 2.29 -9.29 -7.45
C ALA A 35 2.41 -8.06 -6.54
N ALA A 36 1.32 -7.30 -6.35
CA ALA A 36 1.29 -6.19 -5.40
C ALA A 36 1.53 -6.65 -3.95
N PHE A 37 0.83 -7.70 -3.52
CA PHE A 37 1.02 -8.29 -2.20
C PHE A 37 2.47 -8.75 -1.98
N GLU A 38 3.03 -9.52 -2.92
CA GLU A 38 4.39 -10.04 -2.84
C GLU A 38 5.44 -8.92 -2.78
N GLU A 39 5.29 -7.88 -3.61
CA GLU A 39 6.23 -6.75 -3.64
C GLU A 39 6.20 -5.93 -2.35
N VAL A 40 5.01 -5.72 -1.76
CA VAL A 40 4.87 -5.06 -0.44
C VAL A 40 5.57 -5.88 0.64
N MET A 41 5.29 -7.19 0.71
CA MET A 41 5.83 -8.05 1.76
C MET A 41 7.36 -8.20 1.65
N LYS A 42 7.90 -8.23 0.43
CA LYS A 42 9.35 -8.29 0.18
C LYS A 42 10.10 -7.06 0.69
N ARG A 43 9.47 -5.88 0.65
CA ARG A 43 10.11 -4.60 0.97
C ARG A 43 10.14 -4.25 2.44
N ILE A 44 9.27 -4.86 3.24
CA ILE A 44 9.20 -4.63 4.68
C ILE A 44 10.23 -5.57 5.33
N PRO A 45 11.28 -5.08 5.98
CA PRO A 45 12.20 -5.93 6.73
C PRO A 45 11.57 -6.38 8.05
N ASP A 46 12.05 -7.50 8.59
CA ASP A 46 11.64 -7.95 9.92
C ASP A 46 12.12 -6.97 11.00
N GLY A 47 11.33 -6.79 12.06
CA GLY A 47 11.59 -5.80 13.11
C GLY A 47 11.28 -4.35 12.72
N ALA A 48 10.83 -4.07 11.49
CA ALA A 48 10.40 -2.74 11.09
C ALA A 48 9.19 -2.26 11.91
N THR A 49 9.05 -0.94 12.03
CA THR A 49 7.77 -0.33 12.43
C THR A 49 7.01 0.06 11.17
N VAL A 50 5.78 -0.44 11.03
CA VAL A 50 4.93 -0.21 9.86
C VAL A 50 3.59 0.30 10.33
N ALA A 51 3.14 1.44 9.79
CA ALA A 51 1.80 1.96 9.98
C ALA A 51 1.03 1.91 8.66
N VAL A 52 -0.29 1.72 8.76
CA VAL A 52 -1.19 1.78 7.61
C VAL A 52 -2.30 2.79 7.85
N GLY A 53 -2.61 3.56 6.82
CA GLY A 53 -3.84 4.36 6.76
C GLY A 53 -5.05 3.49 6.42
N GLY A 54 -6.23 4.12 6.33
CA GLY A 54 -7.43 3.45 5.86
C GLY A 54 -7.35 3.09 4.39
N SER A 55 -7.25 1.80 4.08
CA SER A 55 -7.23 1.29 2.70
C SER A 55 -7.98 -0.03 2.59
N ILE A 56 -9.13 0.01 1.91
CA ILE A 56 -9.93 -1.19 1.60
C ILE A 56 -9.13 -2.12 0.70
N THR A 57 -8.36 -1.58 -0.24
CA THR A 57 -7.55 -2.39 -1.17
C THR A 57 -6.49 -3.21 -0.42
N LEU A 58 -5.81 -2.64 0.58
CA LEU A 58 -4.83 -3.39 1.37
C LEU A 58 -5.48 -4.55 2.14
N ALA A 59 -6.71 -4.37 2.62
CA ALA A 59 -7.48 -5.44 3.25
C ALA A 59 -7.86 -6.53 2.23
N GLN A 60 -8.37 -6.14 1.06
CA GLN A 60 -8.79 -7.07 0.00
C GLN A 60 -7.67 -7.96 -0.52
N ILE A 61 -6.46 -7.41 -0.67
CA ILE A 61 -5.29 -8.17 -1.14
C ILE A 61 -4.56 -8.94 -0.02
N GLY A 62 -5.07 -8.88 1.22
CA GLY A 62 -4.53 -9.65 2.35
C GLY A 62 -3.27 -9.07 3.00
N VAL A 63 -2.84 -7.85 2.65
CA VAL A 63 -1.65 -7.22 3.25
C VAL A 63 -1.84 -7.01 4.74
N LEU A 64 -3.01 -6.53 5.18
CA LEU A 64 -3.24 -6.23 6.60
C LEU A 64 -3.12 -7.48 7.47
N ASP A 65 -3.76 -8.58 7.07
CA ASP A 65 -3.70 -9.85 7.78
C ASP A 65 -2.28 -10.44 7.83
N ALA A 66 -1.50 -10.23 6.77
CA ALA A 66 -0.11 -10.70 6.71
C ALA A 66 0.81 -9.88 7.62
N LEU A 67 0.61 -8.55 7.69
CA LEU A 67 1.37 -7.67 8.59
C LEU A 67 1.08 -7.94 10.05
N GLU A 68 -0.18 -8.22 10.42
CA GLU A 68 -0.56 -8.59 11.79
C GLU A 68 0.14 -9.86 12.30
N LYS A 69 0.40 -10.82 11.41
CA LYS A 69 1.05 -12.09 11.75
C LYS A 69 2.56 -12.04 11.69
N ARG A 70 3.14 -10.93 11.21
CA ARG A 70 4.58 -10.79 10.97
C ARG A 70 5.28 -10.26 12.23
N LYS A 71 6.57 -10.59 12.37
CA LYS A 71 7.44 -10.08 13.45
C LYS A 71 7.87 -8.63 13.18
N ILE A 72 6.91 -7.71 13.22
CA ILE A 72 7.11 -6.26 13.06
C ILE A 72 6.32 -5.51 14.14
N ASN A 73 6.65 -4.23 14.34
CA ASN A 73 5.82 -3.34 15.13
C ASN A 73 4.74 -2.74 14.21
N PHE A 74 3.57 -3.37 14.16
CA PHE A 74 2.47 -2.97 13.27
C PHE A 74 1.46 -2.04 13.96
N ILE A 75 1.29 -0.85 13.39
CA ILE A 75 0.38 0.19 13.87
C ILE A 75 -0.80 0.30 12.91
N TRP A 76 -2.01 0.01 13.41
CA TRP A 76 -3.23 0.14 12.63
C TRP A 76 -4.31 0.87 13.44
N PRO A 77 -4.35 2.22 13.34
CA PRO A 77 -5.20 3.05 14.20
C PRO A 77 -6.69 2.72 14.11
N GLN A 78 -7.20 2.37 12.93
CA GLN A 78 -8.63 2.04 12.76
C GLN A 78 -9.07 0.78 13.50
N LYS A 79 -8.14 -0.15 13.78
CA LYS A 79 -8.42 -1.39 14.52
C LYS A 79 -8.05 -1.28 16.00
N GLN A 80 -7.05 -0.46 16.32
CA GLN A 80 -6.46 -0.35 17.66
C GLN A 80 -7.00 0.85 18.46
N GLY A 81 -7.54 1.87 17.80
CA GLY A 81 -8.12 3.05 18.42
C GLY A 81 -9.39 2.69 19.20
N LYS A 82 -9.46 3.12 20.47
CA LYS A 82 -10.65 2.91 21.31
C LYS A 82 -11.58 4.13 21.28
N THR A 83 -11.04 5.28 20.91
CA THR A 83 -11.78 6.54 20.78
C THR A 83 -11.56 7.20 19.40
N PRO A 84 -12.50 8.04 18.93
CA PRO A 84 -12.35 8.79 17.69
C PRO A 84 -11.11 9.69 17.67
N GLU A 85 -10.76 10.32 18.80
CA GLU A 85 -9.56 11.12 18.95
C GLU A 85 -8.28 10.30 18.80
N GLU A 86 -8.16 9.13 19.45
CA GLU A 86 -7.00 8.24 19.29
C GLU A 86 -6.83 7.74 17.85
N THR A 87 -7.94 7.56 17.13
CA THR A 87 -7.91 7.15 15.72
C THR A 87 -7.44 8.27 14.79
N ARG A 88 -7.55 9.54 15.21
CA ARG A 88 -7.31 10.73 14.37
C ARG A 88 -5.95 11.38 14.60
N VAL A 89 -5.26 11.02 15.70
CA VAL A 89 -4.02 11.67 16.18
C VAL A 89 -2.76 10.83 15.91
N LEU A 90 -2.90 9.58 15.44
CA LEU A 90 -1.82 8.68 15.02
C LEU A 90 -1.79 8.50 13.50
#